data_AF-A0A516RET6-F1
#
_entry.id   AF-A0A516RET6-F1
#
_cell.length_a   1.000
_cell.length_b   1.000
_cell.length_c   1.000
_cell.angle_alpha   90.00
_cell.angle_beta   90.00
_cell.angle_gamma   90.00
#
_symmetry.space_group_name_H-M   'P 1'
#
loop_
_entity.id
_entity.type
_entity.pdbx_description
1 polymer ?
#
loop_
_entity_poly.entity_id
_entity_poly.type
_entity_poly.pdbx_seq_one_letter_code
_entity_poly.pdbx_strand_id
1 'polypeptide(L)'
;MSGNIPALSAVLVWHRDHEGGVAVLKLFKTAGGVKEVSAHLAAVEADVQDLVEAHMEAMLGVTFLASEYVIDCVDGGRIDSLGLDENGAPVIVEYKRGTDAGVINQGLYYMAWLTNHKDAFRNLVRDRLGVTAASQILWSAPRLICVAGDFTRYDAHAVREHRRSIDLVRYRYFGSDHFGLETVASVTGHSAEAKRVRRRAAGLTPDRKQGGAMAELAQAIDEVLVGLGDGVTRVQRKQYRAYRRLRNFASVCVPQQTKILVYLKADPNEVEVIPGFTRDVTGLGHHGTGDLELQLRTERDLERAGDLLHLSYAAA
;
A
#
# COMPACT_ATOMS: atom_id res chain seq x y z
N MET A 1 -7.30 -18.06 34.74
CA MET A 1 -8.16 -18.62 33.69
C MET A 1 -7.55 -18.25 32.35
N SER A 2 -6.74 -19.15 31.80
CA SER A 2 -6.08 -18.98 30.50
C SER A 2 -7.11 -19.19 29.39
N GLY A 3 -7.53 -18.10 28.76
CA GLY A 3 -8.36 -18.14 27.55
C GLY A 3 -7.55 -18.76 26.42
N ASN A 4 -7.91 -19.97 26.03
CA ASN A 4 -7.36 -20.66 24.88
C ASN A 4 -7.95 -19.98 23.63
N ILE A 5 -7.16 -19.19 22.92
CA ILE A 5 -7.56 -18.65 21.62
C ILE A 5 -7.57 -19.85 20.65
N PRO A 6 -8.71 -20.23 20.04
CA PRO A 6 -8.71 -21.34 19.10
C PRO A 6 -7.92 -20.94 17.87
N ALA A 7 -6.85 -21.69 17.58
CA ALA A 7 -6.10 -21.54 16.33
C ALA A 7 -7.05 -21.76 15.14
N LEU A 8 -7.32 -20.69 14.39
CA LEU A 8 -8.07 -20.78 13.13
C LEU A 8 -7.27 -21.65 12.16
N SER A 9 -7.72 -22.88 11.97
CA SER A 9 -7.13 -23.82 11.02
C SER A 9 -7.77 -23.57 9.65
N ALA A 10 -7.19 -22.61 8.91
CA ALA A 10 -7.65 -22.26 7.56
C ALA A 10 -6.46 -22.24 6.58
N VAL A 11 -6.68 -22.72 5.35
CA VAL A 11 -5.67 -22.73 4.28
C VAL A 11 -6.22 -21.95 3.10
N LEU A 12 -5.44 -21.00 2.59
CA LEU A 12 -5.72 -20.28 1.35
C LEU A 12 -4.99 -20.97 0.20
N VAL A 13 -5.71 -21.27 -0.88
CA VAL A 13 -5.16 -21.91 -2.07
C VAL A 13 -5.48 -21.06 -3.29
N TRP A 14 -4.46 -20.79 -4.08
CA TRP A 14 -4.60 -20.15 -5.37
C TRP A 14 -4.75 -21.21 -6.46
N HIS A 15 -5.92 -21.27 -7.10
CA HIS A 15 -6.13 -22.14 -8.24
C HIS A 15 -6.04 -21.32 -9.53
N ARG A 16 -5.19 -21.74 -10.47
CA ARG A 16 -5.23 -21.25 -11.85
C ARG A 16 -6.12 -22.19 -12.65
N ASP A 17 -7.20 -21.68 -13.22
CA ASP A 17 -8.01 -22.48 -14.14
C ASP A 17 -7.23 -22.74 -15.43
N HIS A 18 -7.33 -23.98 -15.93
CA HIS A 18 -6.52 -24.54 -17.03
C HIS A 18 -6.71 -23.85 -18.39
N GLU A 19 -7.62 -22.89 -18.51
CA GLU A 19 -7.87 -22.10 -19.73
C GLU A 19 -7.54 -20.61 -19.52
N GLY A 20 -6.25 -20.28 -19.32
CA GLY A 20 -5.80 -18.87 -19.25
C GLY A 20 -6.52 -18.02 -18.18
N GLY A 21 -7.11 -18.68 -17.17
CA GLY A 21 -8.01 -18.08 -16.20
C GLY A 21 -7.27 -17.30 -15.12
N VAL A 22 -7.92 -16.23 -14.66
CA VAL A 22 -7.48 -15.44 -13.51
C VAL A 22 -7.45 -16.35 -12.28
N ALA A 23 -6.38 -16.30 -11.50
CA ALA A 23 -6.26 -17.15 -10.32
C ALA A 23 -7.38 -16.80 -9.32
N VAL A 24 -8.15 -17.80 -8.90
CA VAL A 24 -9.25 -17.62 -7.94
C VAL A 24 -8.78 -18.05 -6.56
N LEU A 25 -8.92 -17.16 -5.58
CA LEU A 25 -8.62 -17.43 -4.18
C LEU A 25 -9.69 -18.36 -3.59
N LYS A 26 -9.26 -19.51 -3.09
CA LYS A 26 -10.11 -20.45 -2.35
C LYS A 26 -9.69 -20.51 -0.89
N LEU A 27 -10.67 -20.57 0.00
CA LEU A 27 -10.48 -20.73 1.44
C LEU A 27 -10.97 -22.11 1.87
N PHE A 28 -10.14 -22.85 2.62
CA PHE A 28 -10.51 -24.15 3.17
C PHE A 28 -10.43 -24.11 4.70
N LYS A 29 -11.49 -24.57 5.38
CA LYS A 29 -11.44 -24.90 6.80
C LYS A 29 -10.83 -26.28 6.95
N THR A 30 -9.87 -26.45 7.86
CA THR A 30 -9.18 -27.73 8.10
C THR A 30 -9.54 -28.37 9.44
N ALA A 31 -10.17 -27.61 10.35
CA ALA A 31 -10.69 -28.15 11.60
C ALA A 31 -11.89 -29.08 11.35
N GLY A 32 -11.74 -30.36 11.70
CA GLY A 32 -12.77 -31.39 11.52
C GLY A 32 -12.84 -31.98 10.10
N GLY A 33 -11.77 -31.81 9.31
CA GLY A 33 -11.69 -32.22 7.91
C GLY A 33 -11.46 -31.02 6.99
N VAL A 34 -11.06 -31.28 5.74
CA VAL A 34 -10.81 -30.23 4.74
C VAL A 34 -12.11 -29.93 3.99
N LYS A 35 -12.66 -28.73 4.17
CA LYS A 35 -13.87 -28.27 3.47
C LYS A 35 -13.69 -26.86 2.91
N GLU A 36 -13.99 -26.69 1.63
CA GLU A 36 -14.00 -25.37 0.99
C GLU A 36 -15.09 -24.48 1.60
N VAL A 37 -14.74 -23.25 1.91
CA VAL A 37 -15.65 -22.20 2.37
C VAL A 37 -16.09 -21.42 1.13
N SER A 38 -17.39 -21.41 0.85
CA SER A 38 -17.94 -20.80 -0.36
C SER A 38 -17.68 -19.29 -0.39
N ALA A 39 -17.07 -18.84 -1.49
CA ALA A 39 -16.88 -17.43 -1.77
C ALA A 39 -18.18 -16.79 -2.31
N HIS A 40 -18.48 -15.57 -1.90
CA HIS A 40 -19.58 -14.78 -2.43
C HIS A 40 -19.27 -13.28 -2.44
N LEU A 41 -20.10 -12.52 -3.17
CA LEU A 41 -20.05 -11.06 -3.20
C LEU A 41 -21.02 -10.49 -2.16
N ALA A 42 -20.88 -9.21 -1.85
CA ALA A 42 -21.85 -8.50 -1.04
C ALA A 42 -23.24 -8.50 -1.68
N ALA A 43 -24.28 -8.33 -0.84
CA ALA A 43 -25.64 -8.16 -1.32
C ALA A 43 -25.79 -6.80 -2.03
N VAL A 44 -25.24 -5.75 -1.43
CA VAL A 44 -25.18 -4.40 -2.01
C VAL A 44 -23.76 -3.81 -1.92
N GLU A 45 -23.48 -2.80 -2.75
CA GLU A 45 -22.18 -2.10 -2.75
C GLU A 45 -21.85 -1.48 -1.39
N ALA A 46 -22.86 -0.91 -0.73
CA ALA A 46 -22.75 -0.31 0.60
C ALA A 46 -22.19 -1.27 1.66
N ASP A 47 -22.51 -2.58 1.61
CA ASP A 47 -21.99 -3.55 2.59
C ASP A 47 -20.45 -3.64 2.53
N VAL A 48 -19.87 -3.53 1.33
CA VAL A 48 -18.40 -3.56 1.14
C VAL A 48 -17.80 -2.25 1.62
N GLN A 49 -18.42 -1.12 1.25
CA GLN A 49 -17.98 0.21 1.64
C GLN A 49 -17.97 0.35 3.16
N ASP A 50 -19.08 0.04 3.84
CA ASP A 50 -19.23 0.14 5.29
C ASP A 50 -18.18 -0.70 6.02
N LEU A 51 -17.96 -1.94 5.58
CA LEU A 51 -16.97 -2.83 6.18
C LEU A 51 -15.54 -2.30 6.02
N VAL A 52 -15.20 -1.84 4.82
CA VAL A 52 -13.86 -1.32 4.53
C VAL A 52 -13.64 0.01 5.24
N GLU A 53 -14.61 0.92 5.29
CA GLU A 53 -14.50 2.20 6.01
C GLU A 53 -14.30 1.98 7.52
N ALA A 54 -15.02 1.04 8.13
CA ALA A 54 -14.89 0.72 9.56
C ALA A 54 -13.49 0.20 9.93
N HIS A 55 -12.77 -0.42 8.98
CA HIS A 55 -11.48 -1.07 9.20
C HIS A 55 -10.40 -0.65 8.19
N MET A 56 -10.52 0.57 7.65
CA MET A 56 -9.78 1.01 6.46
C MET A 56 -8.27 1.03 6.69
N GLU A 57 -7.84 1.39 7.89
CA GLU A 57 -6.43 1.42 8.26
C GLU A 57 -5.81 0.01 8.29
N ALA A 58 -6.55 -0.97 8.81
CA ALA A 58 -6.09 -2.36 8.87
C ALA A 58 -6.10 -3.01 7.48
N MET A 59 -7.16 -2.77 6.70
CA MET A 59 -7.38 -3.40 5.40
C MET A 59 -6.57 -2.76 4.27
N LEU A 60 -6.53 -1.43 4.19
CA LEU A 60 -5.95 -0.69 3.06
C LEU A 60 -4.72 0.15 3.44
N GLY A 61 -4.41 0.29 4.74
CA GLY A 61 -3.36 1.22 5.19
C GLY A 61 -3.74 2.69 4.97
N VAL A 62 -5.03 3.00 5.10
CA VAL A 62 -5.58 4.34 4.87
C VAL A 62 -6.33 4.82 6.11
N THR A 63 -5.94 5.97 6.62
CA THR A 63 -6.69 6.73 7.63
C THR A 63 -7.92 7.34 6.98
N PHE A 64 -9.09 6.86 7.37
CA PHE A 64 -10.39 7.33 6.86
C PHE A 64 -10.70 8.78 7.27
N LEU A 65 -11.26 9.58 6.35
CA LEU A 65 -11.60 10.99 6.58
C LEU A 65 -13.07 11.32 6.34
N ALA A 66 -13.64 10.80 5.25
CA ALA A 66 -15.02 11.07 4.86
C ALA A 66 -15.57 9.93 4.00
N SER A 67 -16.87 9.66 4.20
CA SER A 67 -17.70 8.81 3.33
C SER A 67 -18.58 9.70 2.46
N GLU A 68 -18.96 9.24 1.28
CA GLU A 68 -19.97 9.84 0.41
C GLU A 68 -19.71 11.34 0.18
N TYR A 69 -18.45 11.70 -0.05
CA TYR A 69 -18.00 13.09 -0.13
C TYR A 69 -18.50 13.75 -1.42
N VAL A 70 -19.46 14.66 -1.28
CA VAL A 70 -20.04 15.40 -2.39
C VAL A 70 -19.06 16.47 -2.87
N ILE A 71 -18.80 16.48 -4.18
CA ILE A 71 -17.96 17.48 -4.82
C ILE A 71 -18.80 18.56 -5.50
N ASP A 72 -18.43 19.82 -5.27
CA ASP A 72 -19.03 20.95 -5.99
C ASP A 72 -18.41 21.06 -7.38
N CYS A 73 -19.07 20.48 -8.38
CA CYS A 73 -18.76 20.66 -9.80
C CYS A 73 -20.04 20.75 -10.64
N VAL A 74 -19.92 21.27 -11.87
CA VAL A 74 -21.07 21.55 -12.76
C VAL A 74 -21.92 20.31 -13.04
N ASP A 75 -21.29 19.13 -13.10
CA ASP A 75 -21.96 17.85 -13.39
C ASP A 75 -22.31 17.06 -12.12
N GLY A 76 -22.00 17.60 -10.94
CA GLY A 76 -22.09 16.91 -9.65
C GLY A 76 -21.11 15.73 -9.53
N GLY A 77 -21.09 15.12 -8.35
CA GLY A 77 -20.28 13.92 -8.11
C GLY A 77 -20.19 13.60 -6.63
N ARG A 78 -19.92 12.34 -6.33
CA ARG A 78 -19.78 11.84 -4.97
C ARG A 78 -18.66 10.83 -4.95
N ILE A 79 -17.66 11.09 -4.12
CA ILE A 79 -16.53 10.20 -3.89
C ILE A 79 -16.93 9.26 -2.78
N ASP A 80 -16.82 7.94 -2.98
CA ASP A 80 -17.31 6.97 -2.00
C ASP A 80 -16.55 7.10 -0.68
N SER A 81 -15.21 7.09 -0.72
CA SER A 81 -14.41 7.41 0.47
C SER A 81 -13.17 8.26 0.17
N LEU A 82 -12.82 9.12 1.13
CA LEU A 82 -11.58 9.88 1.17
C LEU A 82 -10.74 9.50 2.39
N GLY A 83 -9.42 9.44 2.20
CA GLY A 83 -8.49 9.14 3.27
C GLY A 83 -7.06 9.63 3.01
N LEU A 84 -6.17 9.34 3.96
CA LEU A 84 -4.72 9.51 3.83
C LEU A 84 -4.03 8.16 3.99
N ASP A 85 -3.12 7.80 3.09
CA ASP A 85 -2.34 6.56 3.26
C ASP A 85 -1.26 6.72 4.34
N GLU A 86 -0.57 5.62 4.68
CA GLU A 86 0.65 5.59 5.51
C GLU A 86 1.76 6.55 4.99
N ASN A 87 1.73 6.81 3.69
CA ASN A 87 2.38 7.86 2.90
C ASN A 87 2.04 9.29 3.25
N GLY A 88 0.99 9.58 4.01
CA GLY A 88 0.35 10.89 4.09
C GLY A 88 -0.08 11.46 2.72
N ALA A 89 -0.24 10.63 1.70
CA ALA A 89 -0.76 11.01 0.40
C ALA A 89 -2.30 10.93 0.41
N PRO A 90 -2.99 11.83 -0.30
CA PRO A 90 -4.44 11.75 -0.47
C PRO A 90 -4.85 10.45 -1.16
N VAL A 91 -5.90 9.81 -0.65
CA VAL A 91 -6.47 8.58 -1.18
C VAL A 91 -7.94 8.77 -1.51
N ILE A 92 -8.33 8.34 -2.71
CA ILE A 92 -9.72 8.11 -3.10
C ILE A 92 -9.94 6.59 -3.12
N VAL A 93 -11.03 6.13 -2.53
CA VAL A 93 -11.47 4.74 -2.63
C VAL A 93 -12.84 4.71 -3.29
N GLU A 94 -12.98 3.86 -4.32
CA GLU A 94 -14.22 3.66 -5.06
C GLU A 94 -14.63 2.19 -4.98
N TYR A 95 -15.90 1.90 -4.73
CA TYR A 95 -16.40 0.54 -4.53
C TYR A 95 -17.28 0.10 -5.67
N LYS A 96 -17.26 -1.20 -5.97
CA LYS A 96 -18.23 -1.87 -6.83
C LYS A 96 -18.59 -3.24 -6.29
N ARG A 97 -19.88 -3.56 -6.25
CA ARG A 97 -20.33 -4.91 -5.83
C ARG A 97 -19.72 -6.01 -6.70
N GLY A 98 -19.72 -5.84 -8.02
CA GLY A 98 -19.24 -6.82 -9.00
C GLY A 98 -18.15 -6.24 -9.90
N THR A 99 -18.14 -6.61 -11.17
CA THR A 99 -17.31 -5.97 -12.20
C THR A 99 -18.04 -4.80 -12.82
N ASP A 100 -17.37 -3.66 -12.94
CA ASP A 100 -17.91 -2.46 -13.55
C ASP A 100 -16.84 -1.80 -14.44
N ALA A 101 -17.16 -1.53 -15.70
CA ALA A 101 -16.22 -0.96 -16.67
C ALA A 101 -15.91 0.53 -16.41
N GLY A 102 -16.69 1.20 -15.56
CA GLY A 102 -16.60 2.62 -15.26
C GLY A 102 -15.80 2.96 -14.02
N VAL A 103 -15.54 2.02 -13.11
CA VAL A 103 -14.92 2.30 -11.78
C VAL A 103 -13.59 3.04 -11.88
N ILE A 104 -12.74 2.67 -12.84
CA ILE A 104 -11.44 3.34 -13.07
C ILE A 104 -11.68 4.76 -13.59
N ASN A 105 -12.58 4.94 -14.54
CA ASN A 105 -12.85 6.26 -15.14
C ASN A 105 -13.49 7.22 -14.12
N GLN A 106 -14.41 6.71 -13.30
CA GLN A 106 -15.02 7.44 -12.19
C GLN A 106 -13.93 7.89 -11.19
N GLY A 107 -13.10 6.97 -10.72
CA GLY A 107 -11.99 7.29 -9.82
C GLY A 107 -10.97 8.27 -10.41
N LEU A 108 -10.68 8.18 -11.72
CA LEU A 108 -9.79 9.13 -12.41
C LEU A 108 -10.39 10.52 -12.52
N TYR A 109 -11.71 10.63 -12.71
CA TYR A 109 -12.41 11.91 -12.68
C TYR A 109 -12.28 12.57 -11.31
N TYR A 110 -12.51 11.82 -10.23
CA TYR A 110 -12.34 12.34 -8.86
C TYR A 110 -10.89 12.65 -8.50
N MET A 111 -9.93 11.88 -9.00
CA MET A 111 -8.51 12.17 -8.86
C MET A 111 -8.13 13.51 -9.50
N ALA A 112 -8.71 13.83 -10.67
CA ALA A 112 -8.52 15.12 -11.32
C ALA A 112 -9.14 16.25 -10.47
N TRP A 113 -10.35 16.05 -9.95
CA TRP A 113 -10.99 17.00 -9.03
C TRP A 113 -10.12 17.26 -7.79
N LEU A 114 -9.65 16.21 -7.11
CA LEU A 114 -8.80 16.30 -5.92
C LEU A 114 -7.50 17.07 -6.16
N THR A 115 -6.91 16.88 -7.35
CA THR A 115 -5.69 17.59 -7.74
C THR A 115 -5.92 19.10 -7.95
N ASN A 116 -7.11 19.47 -8.41
CA ASN A 116 -7.52 20.87 -8.63
C ASN A 116 -8.09 21.54 -7.37
N HIS A 117 -8.56 20.78 -6.39
CA HIS A 117 -9.22 21.27 -5.17
C HIS A 117 -8.45 20.89 -3.90
N LYS A 118 -7.12 21.08 -3.93
CA LYS A 118 -6.23 20.71 -2.81
C LYS A 118 -6.61 21.37 -1.49
N ASP A 119 -7.16 22.58 -1.53
CA ASP A 119 -7.55 23.32 -0.34
C ASP A 119 -8.75 22.69 0.38
N ALA A 120 -9.73 22.17 -0.38
CA ALA A 120 -10.87 21.45 0.18
C ALA A 120 -10.42 20.22 0.97
N PHE A 121 -9.58 19.39 0.37
CA PHE A 121 -9.04 18.21 1.03
C PHE A 121 -8.06 18.58 2.17
N ARG A 122 -7.26 19.64 2.04
CA ARG A 122 -6.41 20.12 3.15
C ARG A 122 -7.25 20.55 4.35
N ASN A 123 -8.37 21.23 4.12
CA ASN A 123 -9.29 21.61 5.19
C ASN A 123 -9.89 20.38 5.85
N LEU A 124 -10.34 19.39 5.05
CA LEU A 124 -10.84 18.11 5.58
C LEU A 124 -9.82 17.43 6.50
N VAL A 125 -8.56 17.32 6.06
CA VAL A 125 -7.47 16.76 6.88
C VAL A 125 -7.24 17.58 8.14
N ARG A 126 -7.21 18.91 8.04
CA ARG A 126 -7.02 19.79 9.19
C ARG A 126 -8.13 19.59 10.23
N ASP A 127 -9.37 19.50 9.77
CA ASP A 127 -10.54 19.45 10.65
C ASP A 127 -10.67 18.07 11.32
N ARG A 128 -10.18 16.99 10.66
CA ARG A 128 -10.19 15.62 11.19
C ARG A 128 -8.95 15.25 12.01
N LEU A 129 -7.76 15.66 11.55
CA LEU A 129 -6.46 15.18 12.06
C LEU A 129 -5.55 16.31 12.57
N GLY A 130 -5.98 17.56 12.46
CA GLY A 130 -5.24 18.73 12.93
C GLY A 130 -4.27 19.33 11.92
N VAL A 131 -3.73 20.49 12.30
CA VAL A 131 -2.90 21.35 11.44
C VAL A 131 -1.60 20.67 11.01
N THR A 132 -0.98 19.90 11.90
CA THR A 132 0.29 19.21 11.61
C THR A 132 0.12 18.23 10.45
N ALA A 133 -0.90 17.36 10.49
CA ALA A 133 -1.19 16.41 9.42
C ALA A 133 -1.48 17.13 8.09
N ALA A 134 -2.28 18.19 8.14
CA ALA A 134 -2.63 19.00 6.96
C ALA A 134 -1.40 19.65 6.29
N SER A 135 -0.37 19.99 7.06
CA SER A 135 0.87 20.58 6.54
C SER A 135 1.81 19.55 5.88
N GLN A 136 1.61 18.25 6.15
CA GLN A 136 2.50 17.16 5.73
C GLN A 136 1.96 16.32 4.56
N ILE A 137 0.80 16.69 4.01
CA ILE A 137 0.15 15.99 2.90
C ILE A 137 1.09 15.85 1.69
N LEU A 138 1.23 14.63 1.18
CA LEU A 138 2.02 14.28 0.02
C LEU A 138 1.22 14.41 -1.28
N TRP A 139 1.22 15.61 -1.86
CA TRP A 139 0.52 15.88 -3.12
C TRP A 139 1.16 15.30 -4.38
N SER A 140 2.41 14.82 -4.30
CA SER A 140 3.14 14.30 -5.47
C SER A 140 2.72 12.89 -5.87
N ALA A 141 1.99 12.18 -5.01
CA ALA A 141 1.62 10.78 -5.20
C ALA A 141 0.21 10.44 -4.69
N PRO A 142 -0.84 11.18 -5.08
CA PRO A 142 -2.20 10.81 -4.70
C PRO A 142 -2.56 9.43 -5.29
N ARG A 143 -3.38 8.69 -4.54
CA ARG A 143 -3.66 7.27 -4.76
C ARG A 143 -5.14 7.04 -5.01
N LEU A 144 -5.46 6.24 -6.02
CA LEU A 144 -6.79 5.72 -6.27
C LEU A 144 -6.80 4.23 -5.92
N ILE A 145 -7.74 3.79 -5.10
CA ILE A 145 -7.97 2.37 -4.80
C ILE A 145 -9.37 2.03 -5.29
N CYS A 146 -9.48 1.13 -6.27
CA CYS A 146 -10.77 0.60 -6.71
C CYS A 146 -10.98 -0.76 -6.04
N VAL A 147 -12.03 -0.91 -5.23
CA VAL A 147 -12.39 -2.16 -4.56
C VAL A 147 -13.60 -2.77 -5.25
N ALA A 148 -13.45 -3.94 -5.88
CA ALA A 148 -14.51 -4.53 -6.68
C ALA A 148 -14.60 -6.05 -6.55
N GLY A 149 -15.73 -6.64 -6.94
CA GLY A 149 -15.91 -8.11 -6.90
C GLY A 149 -15.04 -8.84 -7.92
N ASP A 150 -14.74 -8.18 -9.04
CA ASP A 150 -13.74 -8.62 -10.02
C ASP A 150 -13.35 -7.50 -11.00
N PHE A 151 -12.25 -7.70 -11.71
CA PHE A 151 -11.75 -6.82 -12.77
C PHE A 151 -11.47 -7.61 -14.04
N THR A 152 -11.67 -6.98 -15.20
CA THR A 152 -11.28 -7.59 -16.47
C THR A 152 -9.76 -7.44 -16.68
N ARG A 153 -9.21 -8.27 -17.59
CA ARG A 153 -7.82 -8.10 -18.05
C ARG A 153 -7.55 -6.73 -18.68
N TYR A 154 -8.59 -6.08 -19.21
CA TYR A 154 -8.48 -4.76 -19.83
C TYR A 154 -8.34 -3.67 -18.77
N ASP A 155 -9.04 -3.79 -17.64
CA ASP A 155 -8.92 -2.88 -16.50
C ASP A 155 -7.49 -2.93 -15.94
N ALA A 156 -6.97 -4.13 -15.72
CA ALA A 156 -5.60 -4.35 -15.25
C ALA A 156 -4.53 -3.83 -16.23
N HIS A 157 -4.82 -3.83 -17.53
CA HIS A 157 -3.95 -3.24 -18.53
C HIS A 157 -4.06 -1.70 -18.53
N ALA A 158 -5.27 -1.16 -18.51
CA ALA A 158 -5.53 0.28 -18.59
C ALA A 158 -4.83 1.06 -17.46
N VAL A 159 -4.86 0.55 -16.22
CA VAL A 159 -4.19 1.22 -15.08
C VAL A 159 -2.69 1.43 -15.29
N ARG A 160 -2.03 0.58 -16.09
CA ARG A 160 -0.59 0.71 -16.39
C ARG A 160 -0.27 1.90 -17.29
N GLU A 161 -1.24 2.33 -18.11
CA GLU A 161 -1.08 3.46 -19.03
C GLU A 161 -1.35 4.82 -18.37
N HIS A 162 -2.16 4.86 -17.30
CA HIS A 162 -2.62 6.13 -16.71
C HIS A 162 -1.54 6.93 -15.96
N ARG A 163 -0.35 6.36 -15.70
CA ARG A 163 0.77 7.03 -14.97
C ARG A 163 0.33 7.69 -13.66
N ARG A 164 -0.63 7.10 -12.97
CA ARG A 164 -1.13 7.51 -11.64
C ARG A 164 -0.91 6.36 -10.66
N SER A 165 -0.98 6.65 -9.37
CA SER A 165 -0.97 5.59 -8.36
C SER A 165 -2.36 4.97 -8.31
N ILE A 166 -2.54 3.78 -8.89
CA ILE A 166 -3.85 3.10 -8.95
C ILE A 166 -3.68 1.66 -8.47
N ASP A 167 -4.54 1.27 -7.55
CA ASP A 167 -4.65 -0.11 -7.08
C ASP A 167 -6.03 -0.66 -7.42
N LEU A 168 -6.05 -1.83 -8.04
CA LEU A 168 -7.26 -2.62 -8.27
C LEU A 168 -7.27 -3.75 -7.25
N VAL A 169 -8.25 -3.73 -6.35
CA VAL A 169 -8.35 -4.65 -5.23
C VAL A 169 -9.63 -5.47 -5.35
N ARG A 170 -9.49 -6.77 -5.55
CA ARG A 170 -10.62 -7.70 -5.57
C ARG A 170 -11.00 -8.04 -4.13
N TYR A 171 -12.29 -7.98 -3.81
CA TYR A 171 -12.81 -8.49 -2.54
C TYR A 171 -13.61 -9.78 -2.71
N ARG A 172 -13.62 -10.62 -1.67
CA ARG A 172 -14.52 -11.79 -1.55
C ARG A 172 -14.90 -12.02 -0.09
N TYR A 173 -16.18 -12.34 0.17
CA TYR A 173 -16.60 -12.91 1.45
C TYR A 173 -16.48 -14.43 1.41
N PHE A 174 -16.05 -15.04 2.52
CA PHE A 174 -16.00 -16.48 2.69
C PHE A 174 -16.75 -16.90 3.96
N GLY A 175 -17.88 -17.60 3.80
CA GLY A 175 -18.75 -17.92 4.93
C GLY A 175 -19.30 -16.65 5.57
N SER A 176 -19.56 -16.64 6.88
CA SER A 176 -20.13 -15.46 7.56
C SER A 176 -19.08 -14.45 8.03
N ASP A 177 -17.84 -14.88 8.28
CA ASP A 177 -16.91 -14.10 9.14
C ASP A 177 -15.55 -13.80 8.49
N HIS A 178 -15.33 -14.20 7.23
CA HIS A 178 -14.04 -14.00 6.57
C HIS A 178 -14.20 -13.10 5.36
N PHE A 179 -13.29 -12.13 5.24
CA PHE A 179 -13.24 -11.18 4.15
C PHE A 179 -11.83 -11.17 3.56
N GLY A 180 -11.71 -11.45 2.27
CA GLY A 180 -10.46 -11.49 1.55
C GLY A 180 -10.30 -10.26 0.66
N LEU A 181 -9.10 -9.70 0.66
CA LEU A 181 -8.66 -8.66 -0.27
C LEU A 181 -7.46 -9.15 -1.07
N GLU A 182 -7.50 -8.90 -2.37
CA GLU A 182 -6.48 -9.30 -3.32
C GLU A 182 -6.12 -8.14 -4.23
N THR A 183 -4.85 -7.73 -4.24
CA THR A 183 -4.37 -6.75 -5.22
C THR A 183 -4.21 -7.40 -6.59
N VAL A 184 -5.12 -7.09 -7.52
CA VAL A 184 -5.12 -7.57 -8.91
C VAL A 184 -4.07 -6.83 -9.75
N ALA A 185 -3.96 -5.51 -9.54
CA ALA A 185 -2.94 -4.67 -10.15
C ALA A 185 -2.60 -3.50 -9.24
N SER A 186 -1.32 -3.14 -9.17
CA SER A 186 -0.84 -1.93 -8.51
C SER A 186 0.12 -1.22 -9.44
N VAL A 187 -0.11 0.08 -9.67
CA VAL A 187 0.72 0.91 -10.54
C VAL A 187 1.15 2.13 -9.77
N THR A 188 2.43 2.51 -9.87
CA THR A 188 2.94 3.79 -9.38
C THR A 188 2.77 4.90 -10.40
N GLY A 189 2.33 6.06 -9.92
CA GLY A 189 2.45 7.30 -10.69
C GLY A 189 3.92 7.66 -10.91
N HIS A 190 4.33 7.86 -12.16
CA HIS A 190 5.59 8.53 -12.45
C HIS A 190 5.35 10.04 -12.32
N SER A 191 5.95 10.70 -11.34
CA SER A 191 5.75 12.14 -11.16
C SER A 191 6.22 12.90 -12.42
N ALA A 192 5.37 13.79 -12.94
CA ALA A 192 5.73 14.67 -14.05
C ALA A 192 6.89 15.62 -13.67
N GLU A 193 7.10 15.84 -12.37
CA GLU A 193 8.17 16.66 -11.80
C GLU A 193 9.56 16.03 -12.02
N ALA A 194 9.66 14.69 -12.02
CA ALA A 194 10.89 13.97 -12.37
C ALA A 194 11.37 14.26 -13.81
N LYS A 195 10.47 14.61 -14.73
CA LYS A 195 10.83 15.00 -16.12
C LYS A 195 11.43 16.40 -16.21
N ARG A 196 11.01 17.36 -15.37
CA ARG A 196 11.59 18.72 -15.36
C ARG A 196 13.02 18.70 -14.84
N VAL A 197 13.32 17.84 -13.87
CA VAL A 197 14.70 17.63 -13.38
C VAL A 197 15.55 16.90 -14.42
N ARG A 198 15.04 15.85 -15.08
CA ARG A 198 15.77 15.13 -16.15
C ARG A 198 16.09 16.00 -17.37
N ARG A 199 15.22 16.95 -17.76
CA ARG A 199 15.51 17.88 -18.88
C ARG A 199 16.56 18.94 -18.54
N ARG A 200 16.76 19.29 -17.27
CA ARG A 200 17.88 20.15 -16.84
C ARG A 200 19.21 19.39 -16.73
N ALA A 201 19.18 18.07 -16.53
CA ALA A 201 20.37 17.23 -16.44
C ALA A 201 20.89 16.72 -17.80
N ALA A 202 20.13 16.88 -18.89
CA ALA A 202 20.47 16.37 -20.23
C ALA A 202 21.61 17.14 -20.96
N GLY A 203 22.41 17.93 -20.23
CA GLY A 203 23.58 18.63 -20.73
C GLY A 203 24.91 18.16 -20.11
N LEU A 204 24.91 17.08 -19.31
CA LEU A 204 26.11 16.54 -18.69
C LEU A 204 26.24 15.06 -19.05
N THR A 205 27.44 14.69 -19.50
CA THR A 205 27.87 13.33 -19.84
C THR A 205 27.55 12.34 -18.71
N PRO A 206 27.30 11.04 -19.01
CA PRO A 206 27.00 10.06 -17.99
C PRO A 206 28.29 9.73 -17.24
N ASP A 207 28.54 10.46 -16.16
CA ASP A 207 29.65 10.16 -15.26
C ASP A 207 29.34 8.86 -14.51
N ARG A 208 30.29 7.94 -14.52
CA ARG A 208 30.22 6.67 -13.79
C ARG A 208 30.11 6.99 -12.29
N LYS A 209 29.04 6.47 -11.66
CA LYS A 209 28.74 6.45 -10.22
C LYS A 209 29.92 6.84 -9.30
N GLN A 210 29.86 8.03 -8.71
CA GLN A 210 30.55 8.35 -7.46
C GLN A 210 29.53 8.34 -6.33
N GLY A 211 29.11 7.15 -5.92
CA GLY A 211 28.39 6.94 -4.67
C GLY A 211 29.33 6.25 -3.70
N GLY A 212 29.57 6.83 -2.51
CA GLY A 212 30.35 6.13 -1.48
C GLY A 212 29.67 4.82 -1.04
N ALA A 213 30.36 4.02 -0.23
CA ALA A 213 29.89 2.68 0.20
C ALA A 213 28.42 2.66 0.73
N MET A 214 27.97 3.72 1.42
CA MET A 214 26.58 3.82 1.88
C MET A 214 25.57 4.02 0.74
N ALA A 215 25.94 4.68 -0.36
CA ALA A 215 25.07 4.80 -1.52
C ALA A 215 24.95 3.46 -2.26
N GLU A 216 26.02 2.68 -2.34
CA GLU A 216 26.00 1.31 -2.88
C GLU A 216 25.13 0.41 -2.03
N LEU A 217 25.29 0.44 -0.70
CA LEU A 217 24.42 -0.31 0.23
C LEU A 217 22.95 0.11 0.10
N ALA A 218 22.66 1.41 -0.03
CA ALA A 218 21.30 1.91 -0.24
C ALA A 218 20.68 1.43 -1.56
N GLN A 219 21.51 1.26 -2.59
CA GLN A 219 21.08 0.68 -3.86
C GLN A 219 20.82 -0.83 -3.71
N ALA A 220 21.70 -1.56 -3.02
CA ALA A 220 21.50 -2.98 -2.75
C ALA A 220 20.20 -3.24 -1.95
N ILE A 221 19.94 -2.44 -0.92
CA ILE A 221 18.67 -2.48 -0.16
C ILE A 221 17.47 -2.23 -1.08
N ASP A 222 17.55 -1.23 -1.97
CA ASP A 222 16.48 -0.90 -2.91
C ASP A 222 16.19 -2.04 -3.90
N GLU A 223 17.24 -2.71 -4.38
CA GLU A 223 17.13 -3.86 -5.27
C GLU A 223 16.51 -5.06 -4.55
N VAL A 224 16.94 -5.36 -3.32
CA VAL A 224 16.36 -6.44 -2.50
C VAL A 224 14.89 -6.18 -2.21
N LEU A 225 14.52 -4.99 -1.69
CA LEU A 225 13.14 -4.68 -1.30
C LEU A 225 12.16 -4.73 -2.50
N VAL A 226 12.60 -4.32 -3.69
CA VAL A 226 11.79 -4.46 -4.91
C VAL A 226 11.80 -5.88 -5.46
N GLY A 227 12.87 -6.62 -5.24
CA GLY A 227 12.98 -8.03 -5.62
C GLY A 227 12.15 -8.98 -4.74
N LEU A 228 11.60 -8.53 -3.60
CA LEU A 228 10.79 -9.39 -2.72
C LEU A 228 9.50 -9.90 -3.37
N GLY A 229 8.97 -9.19 -4.37
CA GLY A 229 7.88 -9.70 -5.17
C GLY A 229 7.24 -8.68 -6.11
N ASP A 230 6.31 -9.16 -6.92
CA ASP A 230 5.57 -8.34 -7.87
C ASP A 230 4.67 -7.32 -7.15
N GLY A 231 4.48 -6.16 -7.79
CA GLY A 231 3.59 -5.11 -7.28
C GLY A 231 4.16 -4.26 -6.15
N VAL A 232 5.46 -4.39 -5.83
CA VAL A 232 6.13 -3.45 -4.91
C VAL A 232 6.23 -2.08 -5.57
N THR A 233 5.77 -1.07 -4.84
CA THR A 233 5.77 0.32 -5.26
C THR A 233 6.62 1.17 -4.33
N ARG A 234 7.25 2.23 -4.88
CA ARG A 234 8.13 3.14 -4.13
C ARG A 234 7.47 4.50 -3.98
N VAL A 235 7.47 5.04 -2.77
CA VAL A 235 6.98 6.40 -2.47
C VAL A 235 8.13 7.22 -1.87
N GLN A 236 8.55 8.26 -2.60
CA GLN A 236 9.63 9.13 -2.13
C GLN A 236 9.10 10.20 -1.18
N ARG A 237 9.65 10.24 0.04
CA ARG A 237 9.49 11.34 1.00
C ARG A 237 10.81 12.09 1.17
N LYS A 238 10.79 13.19 1.94
CA LYS A 238 11.98 14.03 2.17
C LYS A 238 13.10 13.27 2.92
N GLN A 239 12.72 12.48 3.93
CA GLN A 239 13.67 11.85 4.86
C GLN A 239 13.79 10.33 4.69
N TYR A 240 12.89 9.73 3.91
CA TYR A 240 12.88 8.30 3.66
C TYR A 240 12.22 8.00 2.32
N ARG A 241 12.38 6.76 1.87
CA ARG A 241 11.68 6.15 0.76
C ARG A 241 10.92 4.95 1.28
N ALA A 242 9.62 4.93 1.09
CA ALA A 242 8.79 3.80 1.49
C ALA A 242 8.62 2.81 0.33
N TYR A 243 8.49 1.56 0.72
CA TYR A 243 8.21 0.41 -0.12
C TYR A 243 6.90 -0.19 0.35
N ARG A 244 5.97 -0.36 -0.58
CA ARG A 244 4.61 -0.76 -0.26
C ARG A 244 4.01 -1.69 -1.31
N ARG A 245 3.07 -2.51 -0.86
CA ARG A 245 2.09 -3.19 -1.71
C ARG A 245 0.77 -2.45 -1.56
N LEU A 246 -0.23 -3.08 -0.94
CA LEU A 246 -1.42 -2.39 -0.49
C LEU A 246 -1.06 -1.47 0.69
N ARG A 247 -0.22 -1.96 1.61
CA ARG A 247 0.34 -1.23 2.75
C ARG A 247 1.86 -1.12 2.64
N ASN A 248 2.44 -0.16 3.35
CA ASN A 248 3.89 -0.06 3.49
C ASN A 248 4.43 -1.27 4.24
N PHE A 249 5.54 -1.84 3.79
CA PHE A 249 6.28 -2.86 4.55
C PHE A 249 7.67 -2.40 4.94
N ALA A 250 8.26 -1.42 4.25
CA ALA A 250 9.58 -0.91 4.61
C ALA A 250 9.71 0.58 4.37
N SER A 251 10.46 1.26 5.23
CA SER A 251 10.86 2.66 5.07
C SER A 251 12.36 2.79 5.19
N VAL A 252 13.04 3.11 4.09
CA VAL A 252 14.50 3.29 4.05
C VAL A 252 14.83 4.77 4.20
N CYS A 253 15.52 5.13 5.28
CA CYS A 253 15.97 6.51 5.49
C CYS A 253 17.08 6.93 4.52
N VAL A 254 17.29 8.24 4.39
CA VAL A 254 18.47 8.79 3.71
C VAL A 254 19.74 8.21 4.38
N PRO A 255 20.73 7.73 3.60
CA PRO A 255 21.94 7.16 4.16
C PRO A 255 22.67 8.12 5.11
N GLN A 256 23.10 7.61 6.25
CA GLN A 256 23.95 8.33 7.21
C GLN A 256 25.42 8.06 6.89
N GLN A 257 26.35 8.67 7.63
CA GLN A 257 27.79 8.48 7.40
C GLN A 257 28.24 7.02 7.57
N THR A 258 27.63 6.27 8.50
CA THR A 258 28.11 4.94 8.91
C THR A 258 27.05 3.85 8.81
N LYS A 259 25.79 4.21 8.54
CA LYS A 259 24.66 3.27 8.53
C LYS A 259 23.48 3.78 7.74
N ILE A 260 22.59 2.84 7.40
CA ILE A 260 21.25 3.10 6.86
C ILE A 260 20.25 2.54 7.85
N LEU A 261 19.22 3.33 8.15
CA LEU A 261 18.08 2.88 8.93
C LEU A 261 16.97 2.39 8.00
N VAL A 262 16.42 1.23 8.31
CA VAL A 262 15.24 0.68 7.63
C VAL A 262 14.21 0.34 8.70
N TYR A 263 13.03 0.96 8.62
CA TYR A 263 11.90 0.58 9.48
C TYR A 263 11.04 -0.45 8.78
N LEU A 264 10.68 -1.51 9.48
CA LEU A 264 9.91 -2.64 8.97
C LEU A 264 8.57 -2.74 9.70
N LYS A 265 7.52 -3.08 8.94
CA LYS A 265 6.21 -3.45 9.48
C LYS A 265 6.24 -4.89 9.98
N ALA A 266 6.84 -5.08 11.14
CA ALA A 266 6.89 -6.35 11.85
C ALA A 266 6.65 -6.07 13.34
N ASP A 267 5.97 -6.99 14.03
CA ASP A 267 5.79 -6.90 15.48
C ASP A 267 7.13 -7.22 16.18
N PRO A 268 7.72 -6.27 16.93
CA PRO A 268 8.97 -6.49 17.65
C PRO A 268 8.91 -7.63 18.67
N ASN A 269 7.72 -8.05 19.11
CA ASN A 269 7.53 -9.17 20.04
C ASN A 269 7.66 -10.54 19.36
N GLU A 270 7.51 -10.61 18.04
CA GLU A 270 7.62 -11.84 17.26
C GLU A 270 9.03 -12.05 16.66
N VAL A 271 9.96 -11.13 16.93
CA VAL A 271 11.32 -11.15 16.39
C VAL A 271 12.36 -10.96 17.48
N GLU A 272 13.57 -11.47 17.24
CA GLU A 272 14.69 -11.26 18.15
C GLU A 272 15.23 -9.82 18.05
N VAL A 273 15.24 -9.10 19.18
CA VAL A 273 15.83 -7.77 19.29
C VAL A 273 17.32 -7.90 19.65
N ILE A 274 18.18 -7.47 18.73
CA ILE A 274 19.62 -7.66 18.75
C ILE A 274 20.28 -6.28 18.78
N PRO A 275 20.93 -5.89 19.90
CA PRO A 275 21.58 -4.60 20.03
C PRO A 275 22.52 -4.26 18.88
N GLY A 276 22.33 -3.08 18.28
CA GLY A 276 23.13 -2.61 17.15
C GLY A 276 22.67 -3.09 15.77
N PHE A 277 21.69 -3.98 15.70
CA PHE A 277 21.10 -4.50 14.45
C PHE A 277 19.59 -4.26 14.37
N THR A 278 18.81 -4.77 15.34
CA THR A 278 17.36 -4.57 15.46
C THR A 278 17.01 -3.76 16.72
N ARG A 279 15.93 -3.00 16.68
CA ARG A 279 15.42 -2.23 17.82
C ARG A 279 13.90 -2.07 17.73
N ASP A 280 13.21 -2.29 18.84
CA ASP A 280 11.81 -1.93 19.01
C ASP A 280 11.69 -0.40 19.11
N VAL A 281 10.90 0.19 18.20
CA VAL A 281 10.58 1.62 18.17
C VAL A 281 9.07 1.89 18.30
N THR A 282 8.30 0.91 18.77
CA THR A 282 6.86 1.04 19.02
C THR A 282 6.57 2.27 19.89
N GLY A 283 5.67 3.15 19.42
CA GLY A 283 5.30 4.37 20.12
C GLY A 283 6.39 5.45 20.20
N LEU A 284 7.55 5.23 19.57
CA LEU A 284 8.59 6.24 19.42
C LEU A 284 8.37 7.01 18.11
N GLY A 285 8.64 8.32 18.11
CA GLY A 285 8.61 9.11 16.89
C GLY A 285 9.79 8.79 15.98
N HIS A 286 9.53 8.33 14.75
CA HIS A 286 10.55 8.09 13.73
C HIS A 286 10.08 8.44 12.31
N HIS A 287 10.99 8.38 11.35
CA HIS A 287 10.72 8.72 9.95
C HIS A 287 10.32 7.49 9.14
N GLY A 288 9.05 7.38 8.77
CA GLY A 288 8.53 6.25 8.00
C GLY A 288 7.47 5.49 8.77
N THR A 289 7.26 4.24 8.41
CA THR A 289 6.28 3.34 9.04
C THR A 289 6.93 2.04 9.47
N GLY A 290 6.34 1.42 10.49
CA GLY A 290 6.77 0.13 11.03
C GLY A 290 7.51 0.27 12.35
N ASP A 291 7.31 -0.70 13.24
CA ASP A 291 7.74 -0.63 14.64
C ASP A 291 9.10 -1.30 14.90
N LEU A 292 9.69 -1.94 13.88
CA LEU A 292 11.00 -2.58 13.95
C LEU A 292 12.06 -1.77 13.18
N GLU A 293 13.03 -1.21 13.88
CA GLU A 293 14.18 -0.53 13.28
C GLU A 293 15.31 -1.53 12.98
N LEU A 294 15.80 -1.54 11.73
CA LEU A 294 17.04 -2.17 11.30
C LEU A 294 18.15 -1.14 11.10
N GLN A 295 19.36 -1.48 11.53
CA GLN A 295 20.55 -0.69 11.27
C GLN A 295 21.56 -1.45 10.41
N LEU A 296 21.65 -1.07 9.13
CA LEU A 296 22.50 -1.74 8.16
C LEU A 296 23.78 -0.92 7.91
N ARG A 297 24.96 -1.57 7.97
CA ARG A 297 26.27 -0.93 7.73
C ARG A 297 27.02 -1.57 6.58
N THR A 298 26.71 -2.82 6.28
CA THR A 298 27.39 -3.62 5.27
C THR A 298 26.40 -4.49 4.51
N GLU A 299 26.81 -5.03 3.36
CA GLU A 299 26.00 -6.01 2.62
C GLU A 299 25.74 -7.28 3.43
N ARG A 300 26.65 -7.68 4.33
CA ARG A 300 26.42 -8.80 5.24
C ARG A 300 25.28 -8.56 6.22
N ASP A 301 25.09 -7.31 6.66
CA ASP A 301 23.94 -6.95 7.49
C ASP A 301 22.64 -7.09 6.69
N LEU A 302 22.67 -6.74 5.40
CA LEU A 302 21.53 -6.89 4.49
C LEU A 302 21.19 -8.37 4.24
N GLU A 303 22.20 -9.21 3.98
CA GLU A 303 22.02 -10.67 3.85
C GLU A 303 21.38 -11.25 5.12
N ARG A 304 21.90 -10.86 6.29
CA ARG A 304 21.35 -11.28 7.59
C ARG A 304 19.92 -10.81 7.82
N ALA A 305 19.53 -9.67 7.25
CA ALA A 305 18.19 -9.10 7.41
C ALA A 305 17.12 -9.80 6.54
N GLY A 306 17.51 -10.70 5.62
CA GLY A 306 16.61 -11.29 4.62
C GLY A 306 15.28 -11.80 5.18
N ASP A 307 15.32 -12.59 6.25
CA ASP A 307 14.11 -13.15 6.87
C ASP A 307 13.19 -12.07 7.44
N LEU A 308 13.75 -11.01 8.03
CA LEU A 308 12.98 -9.87 8.56
C LEU A 308 12.35 -9.06 7.43
N LEU A 309 13.05 -8.90 6.30
CA LEU A 309 12.49 -8.24 5.11
C LEU A 309 11.32 -9.04 4.54
N HIS A 310 11.44 -10.36 4.44
CA HIS A 310 10.37 -11.25 4.00
C HIS A 310 9.18 -11.27 4.96
N LEU A 311 9.44 -11.30 6.28
CA LEU A 311 8.39 -11.22 7.30
C LEU A 311 7.59 -9.93 7.15
N SER A 312 8.29 -8.80 7.04
CA SER A 312 7.66 -7.49 6.87
C SER A 312 6.86 -7.40 5.58
N TYR A 313 7.38 -7.96 4.48
CA TYR A 313 6.69 -8.02 3.19
C TYR A 313 5.39 -8.83 3.26
N ALA A 314 5.38 -9.96 3.99
CA ALA A 314 4.21 -10.80 4.15
C ALA A 314 3.08 -10.12 4.95
N ALA A 315 3.41 -9.14 5.80
CA ALA A 315 2.45 -8.40 6.61
C ALA A 315 1.72 -7.26 5.87
N ALA A 316 2.00 -7.02 4.57
CA ALA A 316 1.63 -5.81 3.84
C ALA A 316 0.88 -5.98 2.50
#